data_AF-A0A2H4WB63-F1
#
_entry.id   AF-A0A2H4WB63-F1
#
_cell.length_a   1.000
_cell.length_b   1.000
_cell.length_c   1.000
_cell.angle_alpha   90.00
_cell.angle_beta   90.00
_cell.angle_gamma   90.00
#
_symmetry.space_group_name_H-M   'P 1'
#
loop_
_entity.id
_entity.type
_entity.pdbx_description
1 polymer ?
#
loop_
_entity_poly.entity_id
_entity_poly.type
_entity_poly.pdbx_seq_one_letter_code
_entity_poly.pdbx_strand_id
1 'polypeptide(L)' 'TKYAFRVASEKFLGFMISRQGIEANPKKIRTIQKMTTPKSIKEVQCLTGKVASLNHFISRSVERCMPFFQILKKLKDFH' A
#
# COMPACT_ATOMS: atom_id res chain seq x y z
N THR A 1 25.36 -22.70 -14.69
CA THR A 1 23.99 -22.84 -15.20
C THR A 1 23.10 -21.76 -14.60
N LYS A 2 22.85 -20.63 -15.30
CA LYS A 2 21.95 -19.58 -14.81
C LYS A 2 20.64 -19.69 -15.59
N TYR A 3 19.67 -20.34 -14.97
CA TYR A 3 18.38 -20.70 -15.56
C TYR A 3 17.37 -19.55 -15.43
N ALA A 4 16.64 -19.31 -16.53
CA ALA A 4 15.38 -18.57 -16.70
C ALA A 4 15.32 -17.06 -16.33
N PHE A 5 15.62 -16.19 -17.30
CA PHE A 5 15.07 -14.82 -17.38
C PHE A 5 13.89 -14.80 -18.37
N ARG A 6 12.81 -15.53 -18.06
CA ARG A 6 11.63 -15.65 -18.94
C ARG A 6 10.33 -15.13 -18.33
N VAL A 7 10.44 -14.25 -17.33
CA VAL A 7 9.32 -13.54 -16.71
C VAL A 7 9.62 -12.05 -16.72
N ALA A 8 8.68 -11.21 -17.18
CA ALA A 8 8.84 -9.76 -17.24
C ALA A 8 8.98 -9.10 -15.85
N SER A 9 8.52 -9.80 -14.81
CA SER A 9 8.56 -9.40 -13.40
C SER A 9 8.79 -10.62 -12.49
N GLU A 10 9.64 -10.48 -11.47
CA GLU A 10 9.95 -11.53 -10.49
C GLU A 10 9.72 -11.04 -9.05
N LYS A 11 9.43 -11.95 -8.12
CA LYS A 11 9.26 -11.63 -6.69
C LYS A 11 10.55 -11.90 -5.93
N PHE A 12 11.15 -10.87 -5.33
CA PHE A 12 12.38 -10.97 -4.53
C PHE A 12 12.22 -10.24 -3.19
N LEU A 13 12.58 -10.89 -2.07
CA LEU A 13 12.45 -10.35 -0.71
C LEU A 13 11.06 -9.74 -0.39
N GLY A 14 9.99 -10.25 -1.02
CA GLY A 14 8.63 -9.74 -0.85
C GLY A 14 8.25 -8.54 -1.72
N PHE A 15 9.19 -8.01 -2.51
CA PHE A 15 8.99 -6.98 -3.52
C PHE A 15 8.79 -7.59 -4.90
N MET A 16 8.14 -6.86 -5.80
CA MET A 16 8.06 -7.20 -7.21
C MET A 16 9.13 -6.38 -7.93
N ILE A 17 9.93 -7.03 -8.77
CA ILE A 17 11.01 -6.40 -9.53
C ILE A 17 10.74 -6.68 -11.01
N SER A 18 10.73 -5.65 -11.84
CA SER A 18 10.66 -5.76 -13.30
C SER A 18 11.82 -5.06 -13.96
N ARG A 19 11.87 -5.09 -15.30
CA ARG A 19 12.85 -4.32 -16.08
C ARG A 19 12.79 -2.81 -15.82
N GLN A 20 11.66 -2.30 -15.33
CA GLN A 20 11.44 -0.88 -15.06
C GLN A 20 11.77 -0.50 -13.61
N GLY A 21 12.07 -1.48 -12.75
CA GLY A 21 12.48 -1.26 -11.36
C GLY A 21 11.64 -2.04 -10.34
N ILE A 22 11.51 -1.50 -9.13
CA ILE A 22 10.64 -2.06 -8.10
C ILE A 22 9.20 -1.69 -8.43
N GLU A 23 8.31 -2.69 -8.42
CA GLU A 23 6.89 -2.53 -8.69
C GLU A 23 6.07 -2.79 -7.42
N ALA A 24 4.90 -2.15 -7.38
CA ALA A 24 3.93 -2.38 -6.34
C ALA A 24 3.41 -3.82 -6.42
N ASN A 25 3.44 -4.53 -5.29
CA ASN A 25 2.96 -5.92 -5.27
C ASN A 25 1.44 -5.96 -5.54
N PRO A 26 0.98 -6.56 -6.66
CA PRO A 26 -0.43 -6.57 -7.03
C PRO A 26 -1.31 -7.36 -6.04
N LYS A 27 -0.73 -8.28 -5.25
CA LYS A 27 -1.46 -8.92 -4.14
C LYS A 27 -1.83 -7.90 -3.06
N LYS A 28 -0.91 -7.01 -2.68
CA LYS A 28 -1.16 -5.96 -1.67
C LYS A 28 -2.21 -4.97 -2.18
N ILE A 29 -2.12 -4.57 -3.45
CA ILE A 29 -3.11 -3.68 -4.10
C ILE A 29 -4.49 -4.34 -4.12
N ARG A 30 -4.59 -5.61 -4.57
CA ARG A 30 -5.87 -6.34 -4.59
C ARG A 30 -6.49 -6.47 -3.21
N THR A 31 -5.70 -6.65 -2.16
CA THR A 31 -6.23 -6.70 -0.78
C THR A 31 -6.89 -5.38 -0.38
N ILE A 32 -6.30 -4.24 -0.75
CA ILE A 32 -6.89 -2.92 -0.48
C ILE A 32 -8.14 -2.71 -1.34
N GLN A 33 -8.11 -3.07 -2.62
CA GLN A 33 -9.26 -2.94 -3.53
C GLN A 33 -10.46 -3.79 -3.11
N LYS A 34 -10.23 -4.97 -2.53
CA LYS A 34 -11.28 -5.86 -2.02
C LYS A 34 -11.75 -5.51 -0.62
N MET A 35 -11.10 -4.56 0.05
CA MET A 35 -11.48 -4.17 1.40
C MET A 35 -12.83 -3.45 1.34
N THR A 36 -13.74 -3.84 2.21
CA THR A 36 -14.99 -3.11 2.43
C THR A 36 -14.70 -1.78 3.11
N THR A 37 -15.59 -0.79 2.95
CA THR A 37 -15.48 0.51 3.63
C THR A 37 -15.17 0.30 5.12
N PRO A 38 -14.07 0.85 5.64
CA PRO A 38 -13.71 0.68 7.05
C PRO A 38 -14.81 1.27 7.93
N LYS A 39 -15.26 0.49 8.91
CA LYS A 39 -16.35 0.86 9.84
C LYS A 39 -15.81 1.26 11.21
N SER A 40 -14.53 0.96 11.48
CA SER A 40 -13.88 1.21 12.77
C SER A 40 -12.55 1.94 12.61
N ILE A 41 -12.15 2.60 13.69
CA ILE A 41 -10.86 3.30 13.79
C ILE A 41 -9.68 2.35 13.54
N LYS A 42 -9.75 1.14 14.11
CA LYS A 42 -8.71 0.12 13.93
C LYS A 42 -8.55 -0.27 12.46
N GLU A 43 -9.66 -0.35 11.71
CA GLU A 43 -9.61 -0.60 10.28
C GLU A 43 -9.04 0.59 9.50
N VAL A 44 -9.37 1.83 9.88
CA VAL A 44 -8.76 3.04 9.30
C VAL A 44 -7.24 3.09 9.55
N GLN A 45 -6.78 2.75 10.76
CA GLN A 45 -5.35 2.63 11.09
C GLN A 45 -4.67 1.54 10.26
N CYS A 46 -5.29 0.35 10.17
CA CYS A 46 -4.79 -0.76 9.38
C CYS A 46 -4.69 -0.40 7.89
N LEU A 47 -5.71 0.26 7.34
CA LEU A 47 -5.74 0.74 5.97
C LEU A 47 -4.64 1.78 5.74
N THR A 48 -4.51 2.76 6.63
CA THR A 48 -3.48 3.80 6.54
C THR A 48 -2.08 3.19 6.55
N GLY A 49 -1.81 2.20 7.41
CA GLY A 49 -0.54 1.49 7.41
C GLY A 49 -0.26 0.70 6.12
N LYS A 50 -1.29 0.05 5.56
CA LYS A 50 -1.18 -0.65 4.25
C LYS A 50 -0.89 0.33 3.12
N VAL A 51 -1.59 1.47 3.08
CA VAL A 51 -1.40 2.50 2.04
C VAL A 51 -0.04 3.20 2.19
N ALA A 52 0.44 3.43 3.42
CA ALA A 52 1.76 4.01 3.66
C ALA A 52 2.88 3.20 2.99
N SER A 53 2.77 1.87 2.98
CA SER A 53 3.72 0.99 2.28
C SER A 53 3.70 1.14 0.75
N LEU A 54 2.65 1.74 0.19
CA LEU A 54 2.47 1.98 -1.25
C LEU A 54 2.70 3.46 -1.63
N ASN A 55 2.96 4.35 -0.67
CA ASN A 55 3.09 5.79 -0.92
C ASN A 55 4.16 6.14 -1.97
N HIS A 56 5.20 5.32 -2.10
CA HIS A 56 6.26 5.52 -3.10
C HIS A 56 5.84 5.19 -4.54
N PHE A 57 4.70 4.51 -4.72
CA PHE A 57 4.11 4.20 -6.04
C PHE A 57 2.92 5.10 -6.40
N ILE A 58 2.45 5.92 -5.46
CA ILE A 58 1.24 6.73 -5.63
C ILE A 58 1.64 8.20 -5.72
N SER A 59 1.48 8.80 -6.89
CA SER A 59 1.65 10.24 -7.06
C SER A 59 0.69 11.00 -6.15
N ARG A 60 1.20 12.03 -5.45
CA ARG A 60 0.44 12.85 -4.49
C ARG A 60 -0.27 12.01 -3.42
N SER A 61 0.38 10.94 -2.95
CA SER A 61 -0.16 10.03 -1.94
C SER A 61 -0.61 10.72 -0.65
N VAL A 62 0.13 11.74 -0.21
CA VAL A 62 -0.19 12.55 0.99
C VAL A 62 -1.56 13.23 0.86
N GLU A 63 -1.83 13.89 -0.27
CA GLU A 63 -3.11 14.56 -0.53
C GLU A 63 -4.26 13.55 -0.54
N ARG A 64 -4.06 12.40 -1.19
CA ARG A 64 -5.07 11.33 -1.29
C ARG A 64 -5.36 10.66 0.06
N CYS A 65 -4.37 10.60 0.95
CA CYS A 65 -4.52 9.99 2.28
C CYS A 65 -4.93 11.00 3.36
N MET A 66 -4.98 12.29 3.05
CA MET A 66 -5.33 13.36 3.98
C MET A 66 -6.63 13.09 4.77
N PRO A 67 -7.73 12.59 4.17
CA PRO A 67 -8.95 12.32 4.93
C PRO A 67 -8.75 11.30 6.05
N PHE A 68 -7.93 10.26 5.82
CA PHE A 68 -7.63 9.26 6.83
C PHE A 68 -6.80 9.84 7.97
N PHE A 69 -5.80 10.67 7.64
CA PHE A 69 -4.97 11.34 8.65
C PHE A 69 -5.79 12.31 9.53
N GLN A 70 -6.74 13.02 8.95
CA GLN A 70 -7.64 13.90 9.71
C GLN A 70 -8.51 13.12 10.70
N ILE A 71 -9.07 11.98 10.27
CA ILE A 71 -9.83 11.08 11.15
C ILE A 71 -8.95 10.59 12.30
N LEU A 72 -7.73 10.14 11.99
CA LEU A 72 -6.78 9.65 13.02
C LEU A 72 -6.31 10.75 13.97
N LYS A 73 -6.15 11.99 13.49
CA LYS A 73 -5.73 13.13 14.31
C LYS A 73 -6.84 13.56 15.28
N LYS A 74 -8.08 13.71 14.81
CA LYS A 74 -9.24 14.03 15.67
C LYS A 74 -9.37 13.06 16.84
N LEU A 75 -8.99 11.80 16.65
CA LEU A 75 -9.04 10.78 17.71
C LEU A 75 -7.98 10.95 18.79
N LYS A 76 -6.82 11.53 18.45
CA LYS A 76 -5.77 11.87 19.42
C LYS A 76 -6.13 13.10 20.26
N ASP A 77 -6.99 13.97 19.74
CA ASP A 77 -7.41 15.22 20.40
C ASP A 77 -8.50 14.98 21.48
N PHE A 78 -8.97 13.74 21.68
CA PHE A 78 -9.91 13.35 22.77
C PHE A 78 -9.20 12.90 24.06
N HIS A 79 -7.94 13.28 24.25
CA HIS A 79 -7.16 12.97 25.45
C HIS A 79 -6.76 14.23 26.20
#